data_AF-A0A7R9MRW7-F1
#
_entry.id   AF-A0A7R9MRW7-F1
#
_cell.length_a   1.000
_cell.length_b   1.000
_cell.length_c   1.000
_cell.angle_alpha   90.00
_cell.angle_beta   90.00
_cell.angle_gamma   90.00
#
_symmetry.space_group_name_H-M   'P 1'
#
loop_
_entity.id
_entity.type
_entity.pdbx_description
1 polymer ?
#
loop_
_entity_poly.entity_id
_entity_poly.type
_entity_poly.pdbx_seq_one_letter_code
_entity_poly.pdbx_strand_id
1 'polypeptide(L)'
;MLSSYCLTYYENPFLDPGIDRRDPRWVGAWWIGFIAIGTGLLIFTIPMFLFPRSFTKSDNKTSDALNGNAIANECPAKVSQEKTIWERTLLLVKNPIYVCYVLGTTARLFAVLGYITFKSKYIESEYKTSASTANLFSGIIGVVPTATGVFLGGLFIRRFLPGPRVLTAFITIVEMIGAMGMFSALFLGCPQSQFAGTTLQSQFELQSQCNSQCQCSTKLFQPICGPDNITNYFSPCFAG
;
A
#
# COMPACT_ATOMS: atom_id res chain seq x y z
N MET A 1 -10.81 -5.10 3.60
CA MET A 1 -12.17 -5.63 3.88
C MET A 1 -13.15 -4.50 4.07
N LEU A 2 -12.94 -3.62 5.06
CA LEU A 2 -13.79 -2.43 5.27
C LEU A 2 -13.93 -1.56 4.00
N SER A 3 -12.83 -1.28 3.30
CA SER A 3 -12.87 -0.54 2.03
C SER A 3 -13.79 -1.19 0.97
N SER A 4 -13.79 -2.52 0.84
CA SER A 4 -14.68 -3.23 -0.08
C SER A 4 -16.15 -3.06 0.31
N TYR A 5 -16.44 -3.18 1.61
CA TYR A 5 -17.79 -2.98 2.15
C TYR A 5 -18.30 -1.55 1.93
N CYS A 6 -17.48 -0.53 2.19
CA CYS A 6 -17.87 0.86 1.97
C CYS A 6 -18.15 1.16 0.50
N LEU A 7 -17.39 0.55 -0.41
CA LEU A 7 -17.55 0.76 -1.86
C LEU A 7 -18.73 0.00 -2.47
N THR A 8 -19.37 -0.88 -1.70
CA THR A 8 -20.55 -1.66 -2.10
C THR A 8 -21.82 -0.81 -2.09
N TYR A 9 -21.84 0.28 -1.30
CA TYR A 9 -22.91 1.27 -1.26
C TYR A 9 -22.59 2.45 -2.16
N TYR A 10 -23.62 3.01 -2.80
CA TYR A 10 -23.48 4.21 -3.60
C TYR A 10 -23.12 5.42 -2.73
N GLU A 11 -22.42 6.41 -3.31
CA GLU A 11 -21.94 7.63 -2.62
C GLU A 11 -22.99 8.26 -1.70
N ASN A 12 -24.23 8.35 -2.20
CA ASN A 12 -25.39 8.73 -1.42
C ASN A 12 -26.29 7.49 -1.16
N PRO A 13 -26.27 6.91 0.07
CA PRO A 13 -27.03 5.70 0.37
C PRO A 13 -28.55 5.88 0.30
N PHE A 14 -29.04 7.14 0.29
CA PHE A 14 -30.47 7.45 0.30
C PHE A 14 -31.06 7.62 -1.11
N LEU A 15 -30.23 7.56 -2.15
CA LEU A 15 -30.65 7.67 -3.54
C LEU A 15 -30.38 6.34 -4.25
N ASP A 16 -31.36 5.82 -5.00
CA ASP A 16 -31.13 4.73 -5.93
C ASP A 16 -30.66 5.31 -7.27
N PRO A 17 -29.40 5.12 -7.66
CA PRO A 17 -28.88 5.70 -8.89
C PRO A 17 -29.31 4.93 -10.14
N GLY A 18 -29.96 3.77 -10.01
CA GLY A 18 -30.37 2.94 -11.16
C GLY A 18 -29.22 2.38 -12.00
N ILE A 19 -28.00 2.40 -11.46
CA ILE A 19 -26.76 1.92 -12.12
C ILE A 19 -26.17 0.75 -11.33
N ASP A 20 -25.58 -0.21 -12.04
CA ASP A 20 -24.94 -1.38 -11.44
C ASP A 20 -23.52 -1.07 -10.94
N ARG A 21 -23.00 -1.87 -10.00
CA ARG A 21 -21.66 -1.71 -9.39
C ARG A 21 -20.49 -1.91 -10.34
N ARG A 22 -20.76 -2.49 -11.50
CA ARG A 22 -19.77 -2.68 -12.57
C ARG A 22 -19.73 -1.51 -13.54
N ASP A 23 -20.69 -0.59 -13.45
CA ASP A 23 -20.72 0.60 -14.29
C ASP A 23 -19.54 1.51 -13.93
N PRO A 24 -18.76 2.03 -14.90
CA PRO A 24 -17.67 2.97 -14.64
C PRO A 24 -18.11 4.26 -13.92
N ARG A 25 -19.41 4.58 -13.94
CA ARG A 25 -19.99 5.73 -13.22
C ARG A 25 -20.23 5.43 -11.73
N TRP A 26 -20.07 4.19 -11.29
CA TRP A 26 -20.26 3.81 -9.89
C TRP A 26 -19.19 4.43 -9.00
N VAL A 27 -19.62 5.32 -8.11
CA VAL A 27 -18.78 5.86 -7.03
C VAL A 27 -19.31 5.32 -5.70
N GLY A 28 -18.48 4.54 -5.03
CA GLY A 28 -18.83 3.96 -3.74
C GLY A 28 -18.71 4.96 -2.59
N ALA A 29 -19.41 4.73 -1.48
CA ALA A 29 -19.41 5.55 -0.28
C ALA A 29 -18.09 5.46 0.54
N TRP A 30 -17.00 5.94 -0.05
CA TRP A 30 -15.64 5.92 0.50
C TRP A 30 -15.53 6.59 1.89
N TRP A 31 -16.32 7.64 2.13
CA TRP A 31 -16.33 8.42 3.37
C TRP A 31 -16.73 7.61 4.61
N ILE A 32 -17.57 6.58 4.47
CA ILE A 32 -18.01 5.72 5.57
C ILE A 32 -16.81 5.04 6.23
N GLY A 33 -15.78 4.70 5.44
CA GLY A 33 -14.55 4.10 5.94
C GLY A 33 -13.82 4.97 6.94
N PHE A 34 -13.73 6.29 6.69
CA PHE A 34 -13.06 7.21 7.61
C PHE A 34 -13.81 7.38 8.92
N ILE A 35 -15.14 7.45 8.87
CA ILE A 35 -15.97 7.57 10.08
C ILE A 35 -15.81 6.31 10.94
N ALA A 36 -15.87 5.12 10.32
CA ALA A 36 -15.71 3.85 11.04
C ALA A 36 -14.32 3.72 11.67
N ILE A 37 -13.25 4.00 10.92
CA ILE A 37 -11.87 3.95 11.42
C ILE A 37 -11.65 5.00 12.51
N GLY A 38 -12.09 6.24 12.28
CA GLY A 38 -11.93 7.34 13.25
C GLY A 38 -12.63 7.05 14.57
N THR A 39 -13.87 6.55 14.51
CA THR A 39 -14.62 6.16 15.72
C THR A 39 -13.94 5.00 16.43
N GLY A 40 -13.46 3.99 15.70
CA GLY A 40 -12.69 2.89 16.27
C GLY A 40 -11.44 3.37 17.00
N LEU A 41 -10.66 4.26 16.38
CA LEU A 41 -9.47 4.84 17.00
C LEU A 41 -9.80 5.62 18.27
N LEU A 42 -10.90 6.39 18.29
CA LEU A 42 -11.36 7.08 19.50
C LEU A 42 -11.75 6.12 20.63
N ILE A 43 -12.34 4.97 20.32
CA ILE A 43 -12.65 3.96 21.33
C ILE A 43 -11.35 3.36 21.90
N PHE A 44 -10.33 3.13 21.07
CA PHE A 44 -9.04 2.59 21.51
C PHE A 44 -8.16 3.58 22.28
N THR A 45 -8.31 4.89 22.05
CA THR A 45 -7.54 5.89 22.82
C THR A 45 -8.00 5.95 24.27
N ILE A 46 -9.28 5.75 24.56
CA ILE A 46 -9.83 5.77 25.93
C ILE A 46 -9.07 4.84 26.89
N PRO A 47 -8.92 3.52 26.65
CA PRO A 47 -8.16 2.64 27.52
C PRO A 47 -6.66 2.98 27.54
N MET A 48 -6.12 3.56 26.47
CA MET A 48 -4.72 4.02 26.45
C MET A 48 -4.50 5.21 27.40
N PHE A 49 -5.49 6.09 27.59
CA PHE A 49 -5.43 7.16 28.60
C PHE A 49 -5.44 6.63 30.04
N LEU A 50 -5.98 5.44 30.27
CA LEU A 50 -5.94 4.78 31.58
C LEU A 50 -4.60 4.13 31.90
N PHE A 51 -3.67 4.03 30.93
CA PHE A 51 -2.34 3.50 31.21
C PHE A 51 -1.52 4.49 32.04
N PRO A 52 -0.88 4.03 33.14
CA PRO A 52 -0.07 4.88 33.99
C PRO A 52 1.11 5.46 33.20
N ARG A 53 1.34 6.77 33.37
CA ARG A 53 2.34 7.55 32.62
C ARG A 53 3.79 7.11 32.87
N SER A 54 4.02 6.35 33.94
CA SER A 54 5.29 5.72 34.24
C SER A 54 5.08 4.33 34.81
N PHE A 55 5.74 3.35 34.22
CA PHE A 55 6.06 2.13 34.95
C PHE A 55 7.15 2.49 35.96
N THR A 56 6.92 2.24 37.25
CA THR A 56 7.97 2.32 38.26
C THR A 56 9.14 1.49 37.76
N LYS A 57 10.30 2.11 37.56
CA LYS A 57 11.52 1.36 37.19
C LYS A 57 11.68 0.26 38.23
N SER A 58 11.69 -1.00 37.79
CA SER A 58 12.19 -2.09 38.63
C SER A 58 13.59 -1.69 39.03
N ASP A 59 13.74 -1.27 40.30
CA ASP A 59 15.02 -1.04 40.93
C ASP A 59 15.63 -2.45 41.01
N ASN A 60 16.38 -2.84 39.97
CA ASN A 60 17.18 -4.05 39.98
C ASN A 60 18.35 -3.83 40.97
N LYS A 61 18.02 -3.77 42.26
CA LYS A 61 18.92 -3.95 43.39
C LYS A 61 18.82 -5.39 43.88
N THR A 62 19.10 -6.34 43.01
CA THR A 62 19.27 -7.74 43.42
C THR A 62 20.41 -8.41 42.66
N SER A 63 21.54 -7.71 42.53
CA SER A 63 22.82 -8.35 42.16
C SER A 63 24.11 -7.62 42.59
N ASP A 64 24.05 -6.45 43.25
CA ASP A 64 25.27 -5.67 43.55
C ASP A 64 25.57 -5.51 45.06
N ALA A 65 25.00 -6.37 45.92
CA ALA A 65 25.35 -6.42 47.36
C ALA A 65 26.61 -7.27 47.66
N LEU A 66 27.42 -7.57 46.65
CA LEU A 66 28.65 -8.37 46.76
C LEU A 66 29.76 -7.80 45.88
N ASN A 67 30.07 -6.51 46.02
CA ASN A 67 31.45 -6.02 46.00
C ASN A 67 31.49 -4.54 46.32
N GLY A 68 32.17 -4.21 47.42
CA GLY A 68 32.49 -2.84 47.79
C GLY A 68 33.43 -2.18 46.77
N ASN A 69 33.33 -0.86 46.73
CA ASN A 69 34.22 0.09 46.06
C ASN A 69 34.04 0.25 44.54
N ALA A 70 33.04 1.04 44.14
CA ALA A 70 33.20 1.96 43.03
C ALA A 70 32.26 3.16 43.21
N ILE A 71 32.88 4.34 43.14
CA ILE A 71 32.32 5.68 43.13
C ILE A 71 30.91 5.71 42.52
N ALA A 72 29.94 6.15 43.31
CA ALA A 72 28.59 6.47 42.86
C ALA A 72 28.68 7.64 41.87
N ASN A 73 28.90 7.31 40.60
CA ASN A 73 28.62 8.23 39.51
C ASN A 73 27.10 8.33 39.42
N GLU A 74 26.58 9.39 40.04
CA GLU A 74 25.29 9.97 39.73
C GLU A 74 25.09 9.91 38.21
N CYS A 75 24.10 9.14 37.74
CA CYS A 75 23.59 9.36 36.40
C CYS A 75 22.88 10.71 36.45
N PRO A 76 23.36 11.76 35.75
CA PRO A 76 22.66 13.03 35.76
C PRO A 76 21.34 12.85 35.02
N ALA A 77 20.27 12.71 35.79
CA ALA A 77 18.92 12.88 35.32
C ALA A 77 18.81 14.30 34.74
N LYS A 78 18.43 14.40 33.46
CA LYS A 78 18.24 15.64 32.68
C LYS A 78 19.53 16.41 32.32
N VAL A 79 20.45 15.76 31.60
CA VAL A 79 21.33 16.48 30.66
C VAL A 79 20.58 16.64 29.33
N SER A 80 20.70 17.81 28.69
CA SER A 80 20.04 18.25 27.44
C SER A 80 19.79 17.14 26.40
N GLN A 81 18.67 16.43 26.57
CA GLN A 81 18.34 15.20 25.87
C GLN A 81 18.28 15.40 24.34
N GLU A 82 17.88 16.58 23.86
CA GLU A 82 17.85 16.90 22.43
C GLU A 82 19.25 17.01 21.79
N LYS A 83 20.21 17.65 22.46
CA LYS A 83 21.58 17.78 21.93
C LYS A 83 22.27 16.42 21.89
N THR A 84 22.07 15.61 22.92
CA THR A 84 22.62 14.25 22.99
C THR A 84 21.98 13.30 21.97
N ILE A 85 20.69 13.44 21.65
CA ILE A 85 20.04 12.65 20.60
C ILE A 85 20.55 13.07 19.21
N TRP A 86 20.65 14.37 18.94
CA TRP A 86 21.13 14.88 17.64
C TRP A 86 22.56 14.43 17.34
N GLU A 87 23.46 14.57 18.31
CA GLU A 87 24.85 14.12 18.19
C GLU A 87 24.94 12.61 17.92
N ARG A 88 24.12 11.80 18.61
CA ARG A 88 24.07 10.35 18.39
C ARG A 88 23.50 10.00 17.01
N THR A 89 22.44 10.68 16.56
CA THR A 89 21.89 10.46 15.21
C THR A 89 22.91 10.81 14.13
N LEU A 90 23.69 11.89 14.30
CA LEU A 90 24.78 12.23 13.38
C LEU A 90 25.88 11.16 13.34
N LEU A 91 26.19 10.51 14.47
CA LEU A 91 27.12 9.37 14.50
C LEU A 91 26.57 8.16 13.74
N LEU A 92 25.26 7.88 13.81
CA LEU A 92 24.65 6.82 13.00
C LEU A 92 24.71 7.13 11.50
N VAL A 93 24.44 8.39 11.10
CA VAL A 93 24.50 8.82 9.69
C VAL A 93 25.92 8.78 9.14
N LYS A 94 26.95 8.89 9.98
CA LYS A 94 28.35 8.70 9.55
C LYS A 94 28.71 7.23 9.27
N ASN A 95 27.88 6.27 9.68
CA ASN A 95 28.14 4.86 9.41
C ASN A 95 27.67 4.50 7.98
N PRO A 96 28.59 4.20 7.04
CA PRO A 96 28.23 3.96 5.64
C PRO A 96 27.32 2.74 5.46
N ILE A 97 27.45 1.72 6.30
CA ILE A 97 26.60 0.52 6.24
C ILE A 97 25.16 0.88 6.60
N TYR A 98 24.98 1.71 7.63
CA TYR A 98 23.66 2.18 8.05
C TYR A 98 23.00 3.05 6.97
N VAL A 99 23.75 3.97 6.38
CA VAL A 99 23.25 4.83 5.30
C VAL A 99 22.82 4.01 4.08
N CYS A 100 23.64 3.05 3.64
CA CYS A 100 23.27 2.16 2.54
C CYS A 100 22.00 1.36 2.84
N TYR A 101 21.86 0.85 4.06
CA TYR A 101 20.65 0.15 4.49
C TYR A 101 19.40 1.04 4.47
N VAL A 102 19.50 2.27 4.98
CA VAL A 102 18.38 3.24 4.97
C VAL A 102 18.00 3.66 3.55
N LEU A 103 18.99 3.92 2.68
CA LEU A 103 18.72 4.25 1.28
C LEU A 103 18.07 3.08 0.53
N GLY A 104 18.54 1.85 0.74
CA GLY A 104 17.93 0.66 0.14
C GLY A 104 16.49 0.43 0.61
N THR A 105 16.25 0.54 1.92
CA THR A 105 14.91 0.37 2.50
C THR A 105 13.94 1.47 2.07
N THR A 106 14.39 2.72 1.94
CA THR A 106 13.55 3.80 1.44
C THR A 106 13.19 3.61 -0.04
N ALA A 107 14.16 3.29 -0.90
CA ALA A 107 13.90 2.98 -2.32
C ALA A 107 12.89 1.83 -2.48
N ARG A 108 13.03 0.78 -1.67
CA ARG A 108 12.07 -0.34 -1.59
C ARG A 108 10.67 0.15 -1.20
N LEU A 109 10.56 0.96 -0.15
CA LEU A 109 9.26 1.46 0.33
C LEU A 109 8.55 2.28 -0.76
N PHE A 110 9.28 3.11 -1.50
CA PHE A 110 8.70 3.84 -2.64
C PHE A 110 8.10 2.90 -3.69
N ALA A 111 8.83 1.86 -4.09
CA ALA A 111 8.33 0.89 -5.07
C ALA A 111 7.07 0.16 -4.58
N VAL A 112 7.06 -0.29 -3.33
CA VAL A 112 5.93 -1.00 -2.72
C VAL A 112 4.71 -0.10 -2.59
N LEU A 113 4.88 1.15 -2.16
CA LEU A 113 3.78 2.12 -2.04
C LEU A 113 3.14 2.42 -3.39
N GLY A 114 3.95 2.59 -4.44
CA GLY A 114 3.46 2.74 -5.81
C GLY A 114 2.62 1.54 -6.23
N TYR A 115 3.15 0.33 -6.07
CA TYR A 115 2.44 -0.90 -6.39
C TYR A 115 1.09 -1.01 -5.67
N ILE A 116 1.06 -0.84 -4.34
CA ILE A 116 -0.17 -0.99 -3.54
C ILE A 116 -1.22 0.04 -3.95
N THR A 117 -0.82 1.28 -4.21
CA THR A 117 -1.74 2.38 -4.54
C THR A 117 -2.45 2.14 -5.88
N PHE A 118 -1.71 1.71 -6.90
CA PHE A 118 -2.28 1.53 -8.23
C PHE A 118 -2.91 0.14 -8.45
N LYS A 119 -2.52 -0.87 -7.66
CA LYS A 119 -2.98 -2.26 -7.82
C LYS A 119 -4.50 -2.41 -7.92
N SER A 120 -5.25 -1.80 -7.00
CA SER A 120 -6.71 -1.96 -7.01
C SER A 120 -7.34 -1.36 -8.27
N LYS A 121 -6.85 -0.20 -8.72
CA LYS A 121 -7.34 0.44 -9.95
C LYS A 121 -6.93 -0.32 -11.21
N TYR A 122 -5.74 -0.90 -11.19
CA TYR A 122 -5.30 -1.80 -12.25
C TYR A 122 -6.24 -3.02 -12.35
N ILE A 123 -6.55 -3.68 -11.23
CA ILE A 123 -7.48 -4.84 -11.22
C ILE A 123 -8.90 -4.44 -11.67
N GLU A 124 -9.37 -3.26 -11.25
CA GLU A 124 -10.66 -2.72 -11.66
C GLU A 124 -10.73 -2.51 -13.18
N SER A 125 -9.71 -1.85 -13.75
CA SER A 125 -9.64 -1.52 -15.17
C SER A 125 -9.40 -2.73 -16.06
N GLU A 126 -8.46 -3.60 -15.70
CA GLU A 126 -8.04 -4.74 -16.52
C GLU A 126 -9.09 -5.85 -16.51
N TYR A 127 -9.58 -6.23 -15.32
CA TYR A 127 -10.53 -7.34 -15.18
C TYR A 127 -11.99 -6.87 -15.23
N LYS A 128 -12.25 -5.58 -15.48
CA LYS A 128 -13.60 -4.97 -15.53
C LYS A 128 -14.47 -5.37 -14.33
N THR A 129 -13.85 -5.39 -13.16
CA THR A 129 -14.51 -5.76 -11.91
C THR A 129 -14.90 -4.51 -11.13
N SER A 130 -15.92 -4.62 -10.26
CA SER A 130 -16.32 -3.48 -9.41
C SER A 130 -15.18 -3.02 -8.50
N ALA A 131 -15.16 -1.73 -8.14
CA ALA A 131 -14.20 -1.18 -7.19
C ALA A 131 -14.23 -1.92 -5.84
N SER A 132 -15.40 -2.41 -5.39
CA SER A 132 -15.53 -3.21 -4.18
C SER A 132 -14.79 -4.56 -4.26
N THR A 133 -14.94 -5.30 -5.36
CA THR A 133 -14.31 -6.61 -5.54
C THR A 133 -12.80 -6.48 -5.74
N ALA A 134 -12.35 -5.49 -6.50
CA ALA A 134 -10.92 -5.23 -6.71
C ALA A 134 -10.21 -4.90 -5.37
N ASN A 135 -10.81 -4.03 -4.55
CA ASN A 135 -10.26 -3.69 -3.23
C ASN A 135 -10.35 -4.86 -2.22
N LEU A 136 -11.30 -5.78 -2.41
CA LEU A 136 -11.35 -7.02 -1.61
C LEU A 136 -10.12 -7.88 -1.91
N PHE A 137 -9.87 -8.21 -3.18
CA PHE A 137 -8.73 -9.03 -3.57
C PHE A 137 -7.39 -8.39 -3.20
N SER A 138 -7.21 -7.11 -3.51
CA SER A 138 -6.00 -6.36 -3.10
C SER A 138 -5.78 -6.43 -1.59
N GLY A 139 -6.85 -6.31 -0.80
CA GLY A 139 -6.81 -6.41 0.65
C GLY A 139 -6.45 -7.81 1.16
N ILE A 140 -7.08 -8.88 0.66
CA ILE A 140 -6.80 -10.26 1.09
C ILE A 140 -5.35 -10.63 0.74
N ILE A 141 -4.94 -10.37 -0.50
CA ILE A 141 -3.60 -10.70 -1.01
C ILE A 141 -2.52 -9.91 -0.25
N GLY A 142 -2.82 -8.72 0.24
CA GLY A 142 -1.87 -7.96 1.07
C GLY A 142 -1.82 -8.43 2.52
N VAL A 143 -2.98 -8.53 3.18
CA VAL A 143 -3.06 -8.73 4.63
C VAL A 143 -2.74 -10.16 5.04
N VAL A 144 -3.33 -11.17 4.38
CA VAL A 144 -3.21 -12.56 4.81
C VAL A 144 -1.75 -13.05 4.74
N PRO A 145 -1.02 -12.89 3.62
CA PRO A 145 0.38 -13.30 3.53
C PRO A 145 1.30 -12.53 4.48
N THR A 146 1.01 -11.25 4.72
CA THR A 146 1.80 -10.44 5.66
C THR A 146 1.61 -10.95 7.09
N ALA A 147 0.37 -11.21 7.51
CA ALA A 147 0.08 -11.73 8.84
C ALA A 147 0.70 -13.12 9.07
N THR A 148 0.57 -14.04 8.10
CA THR A 148 1.18 -15.36 8.18
C THR A 148 2.70 -15.29 8.17
N GLY A 149 3.30 -14.42 7.34
CA GLY A 149 4.74 -14.21 7.28
C GLY A 149 5.33 -13.66 8.58
N VAL A 150 4.67 -12.66 9.20
CA VAL A 150 5.10 -12.11 10.48
C VAL A 150 5.00 -13.16 11.59
N PHE A 151 3.89 -13.92 11.64
CA PHE A 151 3.70 -14.95 12.65
C PHE A 151 4.71 -16.09 12.51
N LEU A 152 4.87 -16.65 11.32
CA LEU A 152 5.82 -17.72 11.04
C LEU A 152 7.27 -17.27 11.20
N GLY A 153 7.60 -16.05 10.76
CA GLY A 153 8.93 -15.46 10.96
C GLY A 153 9.26 -15.27 12.45
N GLY A 154 8.29 -14.80 13.25
CA GLY A 154 8.44 -14.69 14.70
C GLY A 154 8.65 -16.05 15.38
N LEU A 155 7.87 -17.06 14.99
CA LEU A 155 8.05 -18.43 15.49
C LEU A 155 9.42 -19.01 15.09
N PHE A 156 9.85 -18.78 13.86
CA PHE A 156 11.14 -19.22 13.34
C PHE A 156 12.29 -18.62 14.14
N ILE A 157 12.30 -17.29 14.33
CA ILE A 157 13.33 -16.60 15.10
C ILE A 157 13.33 -17.08 16.55
N ARG A 158 12.15 -17.25 17.16
CA ARG A 158 12.02 -17.75 18.54
C ARG A 158 12.54 -19.17 18.69
N ARG A 159 12.33 -20.05 17.70
CA ARG A 159 12.69 -21.47 17.80
C ARG A 159 14.16 -21.74 17.50
N PHE A 160 14.73 -21.04 16.51
CA PHE A 160 16.06 -21.34 15.98
C PHE A 160 17.15 -20.36 16.42
N LEU A 161 16.78 -19.17 16.95
CA LEU A 161 17.71 -18.11 17.36
C LEU A 161 18.89 -17.92 16.38
N PRO A 162 18.61 -17.68 15.08
CA PRO A 162 19.67 -17.56 14.09
C PRO A 162 20.58 -16.38 14.41
N GLY A 163 21.87 -16.52 14.11
CA GLY A 163 22.83 -15.42 14.26
C GLY A 163 22.45 -14.23 13.37
N PRO A 164 22.77 -12.98 13.77
CA PRO A 164 22.35 -11.77 13.04
C PRO A 164 22.75 -11.77 11.56
N ARG A 165 23.93 -12.31 11.22
CA ARG A 165 24.42 -12.37 9.84
C ARG A 165 23.56 -13.28 8.96
N VAL A 166 23.15 -14.44 9.48
CA VAL A 166 22.30 -15.39 8.75
C VAL A 166 20.92 -14.80 8.53
N LEU A 167 20.38 -14.13 9.55
CA LEU A 167 19.08 -13.46 9.45
C LEU A 167 19.08 -12.35 8.40
N THR A 168 20.09 -11.46 8.42
CA THR A 168 20.21 -10.40 7.42
C THR A 168 20.38 -10.97 6.01
N ALA A 169 21.22 -11.99 5.83
CA ALA A 169 21.40 -12.63 4.53
C ALA A 169 20.09 -13.25 4.00
N PHE A 170 19.34 -13.95 4.86
CA PHE A 170 18.04 -14.52 4.50
C PHE A 170 17.04 -13.43 4.07
N ILE A 171 16.94 -12.33 4.82
CA ILE A 171 16.08 -11.20 4.48
C ILE A 171 16.46 -10.65 3.10
N THR A 172 17.75 -10.34 2.89
CA THR A 172 18.22 -9.82 1.59
C THR A 172 17.92 -10.76 0.43
N ILE A 173 18.07 -12.09 0.60
CA ILE A 173 17.71 -13.06 -0.44
C ILE A 173 16.22 -13.01 -0.77
N VAL A 174 15.35 -13.02 0.24
CA VAL A 174 13.89 -12.94 0.05
C VAL A 174 13.51 -11.63 -0.66
N GLU A 175 14.17 -10.53 -0.31
CA GLU A 175 13.95 -9.25 -0.98
C GLU A 175 14.37 -9.25 -2.44
N MET A 176 15.53 -9.84 -2.76
CA MET A 176 15.99 -9.97 -4.15
C MET A 176 15.03 -10.81 -4.99
N ILE A 177 14.53 -11.93 -4.45
CA ILE A 177 13.53 -12.75 -5.11
C ILE A 177 12.24 -11.94 -5.37
N GLY A 178 11.80 -11.16 -4.38
CA GLY A 178 10.62 -10.29 -4.52
C GLY A 178 10.82 -9.20 -5.58
N ALA A 179 11.99 -8.57 -5.62
CA ALA A 179 12.32 -7.56 -6.62
C ALA A 179 12.35 -8.16 -8.04
N MET A 180 12.94 -9.35 -8.20
CA MET A 180 12.93 -10.10 -9.46
C MET A 180 11.49 -10.46 -9.89
N GLY A 181 10.63 -10.84 -8.96
CA GLY A 181 9.22 -11.11 -9.24
C GLY A 181 8.42 -9.88 -9.68
N MET A 182 8.70 -8.71 -9.11
CA MET A 182 8.10 -7.45 -9.58
C MET A 182 8.63 -7.05 -10.95
N PHE A 183 9.93 -7.25 -11.19
CA PHE A 183 10.53 -6.96 -12.50
C PHE A 183 10.00 -7.90 -13.59
N SER A 184 9.82 -9.19 -13.30
CA SER A 184 9.26 -10.15 -14.26
C SER A 184 7.81 -9.83 -14.62
N ALA A 185 7.04 -9.23 -13.70
CA ALA A 185 5.68 -8.80 -13.97
C ALA A 185 5.58 -7.71 -15.07
N LEU A 186 6.66 -6.97 -15.37
CA LEU A 186 6.69 -6.04 -16.50
C LEU A 186 6.59 -6.76 -17.86
N PHE A 187 6.96 -8.03 -17.92
CA PHE A 187 6.90 -8.84 -19.14
C PHE A 187 5.61 -9.66 -19.26
N LEU A 188 4.79 -9.69 -18.19
CA LEU A 188 3.45 -10.26 -18.25
C LEU A 188 2.52 -9.24 -18.89
N GLY A 189 2.46 -9.25 -20.22
CA GLY A 189 1.54 -8.42 -21.00
C GLY A 189 0.28 -9.18 -21.40
N CYS A 190 -0.85 -8.48 -21.40
CA CYS A 190 -2.05 -8.88 -22.13
C CYS A 190 -2.06 -8.21 -23.52
N PRO A 191 -2.73 -8.78 -24.53
CA PRO A 191 -2.87 -8.13 -25.83
C PRO A 191 -3.52 -6.74 -25.63
N GLN A 192 -2.87 -5.70 -26.15
CA GLN A 192 -3.34 -4.32 -26.01
C GLN A 192 -4.74 -4.20 -26.62
N SER A 193 -5.69 -3.62 -25.88
CA SER A 193 -7.03 -3.33 -26.40
C SER A 193 -6.93 -2.38 -27.58
N GLN A 194 -7.26 -2.84 -28.78
CA GLN A 194 -7.21 -2.03 -29.99
C GLN A 194 -8.35 -1.03 -29.96
N PHE A 195 -8.04 0.26 -30.05
CA PHE A 195 -9.04 1.31 -30.18
C PHE A 195 -9.14 1.78 -31.63
N ALA A 196 -10.35 1.95 -32.14
CA ALA A 196 -10.55 2.56 -33.46
C ALA A 196 -9.95 3.99 -33.45
N GLY A 197 -9.05 4.27 -34.40
CA GLY A 197 -8.32 5.54 -34.46
C GLY A 197 -6.86 5.49 -33.97
N THR A 198 -6.39 4.33 -33.46
CA THR A 198 -4.95 4.11 -33.22
C THR A 198 -4.31 3.53 -34.48
N THR A 199 -3.84 4.37 -35.40
CA THR A 199 -2.95 3.91 -36.47
C THR A 199 -1.60 3.50 -35.86
N LEU A 200 -0.89 2.55 -36.49
CA LEU A 200 0.44 2.06 -36.10
C LEU A 200 1.53 3.16 -35.95
N GLN A 201 1.19 4.43 -36.21
CA GLN A 201 2.04 5.62 -36.12
C GLN A 201 1.71 6.53 -34.93
N SER A 202 1.27 5.99 -33.78
CA SER A 202 1.19 6.74 -32.51
C SER A 202 0.33 8.01 -32.50
N GLN A 203 -0.47 8.25 -33.54
CA GLN A 203 -1.46 9.33 -33.59
C GLN A 203 -2.82 8.75 -33.19
N PHE A 204 -3.40 9.35 -32.16
CA PHE A 204 -4.71 8.97 -31.63
C PHE A 204 -5.78 9.85 -32.30
N GLU A 205 -6.21 9.47 -33.50
CA GLU A 205 -7.26 10.18 -34.23
C GLU A 205 -8.58 9.44 -34.12
N LEU A 206 -9.42 9.91 -33.19
CA LEU A 206 -10.77 9.38 -32.95
C LEU A 206 -11.76 9.71 -34.08
N GLN A 207 -11.45 10.74 -34.88
CA GLN A 207 -12.33 11.26 -35.91
C GLN A 207 -12.09 10.53 -37.24
N SER A 208 -13.15 9.95 -37.78
CA SER A 208 -13.16 9.20 -39.04
C SER A 208 -14.24 9.75 -39.96
N GLN A 209 -14.27 9.33 -41.22
CA GLN A 209 -15.35 9.72 -42.15
C GLN A 209 -16.74 9.33 -41.60
N CYS A 210 -16.84 8.21 -40.87
CA CYS A 210 -18.09 7.71 -40.29
C CYS A 210 -18.68 8.68 -39.24
N ASN A 211 -17.85 9.16 -38.32
CA ASN A 211 -18.29 10.02 -37.22
C ASN A 211 -18.08 11.53 -37.49
N SER A 212 -17.63 11.89 -38.70
CA SER A 212 -17.31 13.27 -39.09
C SER A 212 -18.49 14.24 -39.01
N GLN A 213 -19.71 13.74 -39.17
CA GLN A 213 -20.96 14.51 -39.06
C GLN A 213 -21.60 14.40 -37.67
N CYS A 214 -21.09 13.51 -36.82
CA CYS A 214 -21.52 13.35 -35.46
C CYS A 214 -20.75 14.35 -34.60
N GLN A 215 -21.43 15.26 -33.91
CA GLN A 215 -20.81 16.23 -32.99
C GLN A 215 -20.36 15.52 -31.69
N CYS A 216 -19.48 14.54 -31.81
CA CYS A 216 -19.07 13.68 -30.70
C CYS A 216 -18.22 14.46 -29.69
N SER A 217 -18.49 14.22 -28.40
CA SER A 217 -17.72 14.81 -27.30
C SER A 217 -16.72 13.80 -26.73
N THR A 218 -15.50 14.26 -26.47
CA THR A 218 -14.46 13.49 -25.76
C THR A 218 -14.57 13.62 -24.24
N LYS A 219 -15.55 14.37 -23.72
CA LYS A 219 -15.73 14.58 -22.27
C LYS A 219 -16.16 13.30 -21.53
N LEU A 220 -16.86 12.40 -22.20
CA LEU A 220 -17.39 11.17 -21.61
C LEU A 220 -16.80 9.97 -22.35
N PHE A 221 -16.01 9.17 -21.62
CA PHE A 221 -15.48 7.91 -22.11
C PHE A 221 -16.47 6.79 -21.78
N GLN A 222 -16.99 6.12 -22.81
CA GLN A 222 -17.94 5.01 -22.66
C GLN A 222 -17.61 3.94 -23.69
N PRO A 223 -16.55 3.15 -23.46
CA PRO A 223 -16.01 2.28 -24.49
C PRO A 223 -16.99 1.18 -24.84
N ILE A 224 -17.18 0.94 -26.14
CA ILE A 224 -17.99 -0.16 -26.65
C ILE A 224 -17.15 -1.06 -27.55
N CYS A 225 -17.46 -2.35 -27.52
CA CYS A 225 -16.84 -3.31 -28.42
C CYS A 225 -17.51 -3.20 -29.80
N GLY A 226 -16.68 -3.16 -30.84
CA GLY A 226 -17.13 -3.24 -32.22
C GLY A 226 -17.74 -4.62 -32.54
N PRO A 227 -18.47 -4.73 -33.66
CA PRO A 227 -19.07 -5.98 -34.09
C PRO A 227 -18.05 -7.11 -34.29
N ASP A 228 -16.79 -6.76 -34.59
CA ASP A 228 -15.69 -7.72 -34.77
C ASP A 228 -15.10 -8.25 -33.45
N ASN A 229 -15.58 -7.79 -32.28
CA ASN A 229 -15.08 -8.11 -30.94
C ASN A 229 -13.58 -7.79 -30.67
N ILE A 230 -12.86 -7.25 -31.64
CA ILE A 230 -11.42 -6.94 -31.56
C ILE A 230 -11.20 -5.43 -31.38
N THR A 231 -11.93 -4.61 -32.13
CA THR A 231 -11.84 -3.15 -32.08
C THR A 231 -12.76 -2.58 -31.00
N ASN A 232 -12.25 -1.64 -30.20
CA ASN A 232 -13.01 -0.90 -29.21
C ASN A 232 -13.16 0.55 -29.68
N TYR A 233 -14.34 1.13 -29.50
CA TYR A 233 -14.60 2.54 -29.80
C TYR A 233 -14.63 3.34 -28.50
N PHE A 234 -14.22 4.61 -28.55
CA PHE A 234 -14.15 5.48 -27.37
C PHE A 234 -15.52 5.77 -26.74
N SER A 235 -16.53 5.95 -27.58
CA SER A 235 -17.93 6.09 -27.18
C SER A 235 -18.85 5.58 -28.29
N PRO A 236 -20.14 5.33 -28.00
CA PRO A 236 -21.10 4.95 -29.04
C PRO A 236 -21.15 5.94 -30.21
N CYS A 237 -21.00 7.25 -29.92
CA CYS A 237 -20.98 8.29 -30.96
C CYS A 237 -19.80 8.12 -31.93
N PHE A 238 -18.61 7.77 -31.42
CA PHE A 238 -17.44 7.58 -32.28
C PHE A 238 -17.50 6.28 -33.11
N ALA A 239 -18.39 5.35 -32.78
CA ALA A 239 -18.62 4.13 -33.55
C ALA A 239 -19.53 4.33 -34.78
N GLY A 240 -20.28 5.44 -34.84
CA GLY A 240 -21.27 5.71 -35.90
C GLY A 240 -22.70 5.65 -35.37
#